data_AF-A0A812W6D6-F1
#
_entry.id   AF-A0A812W6D6-F1
#
_cell.length_a   1.000
_cell.length_b   1.000
_cell.length_c   1.000
_cell.angle_alpha   90.00
_cell.angle_beta   90.00
_cell.angle_gamma   90.00
#
_symmetry.space_group_name_H-M   'P 1'
#
loop_
_entity.id
_entity.type
_entity.pdbx_description
1 polymer ?
#
loop_
_entity_poly.entity_id
_entity_poly.type
_entity_poly.pdbx_seq_one_letter_code
_entity_poly.pdbx_strand_id
1 'polypeptide(L)'
;MEVSSGAVEVLAFVKDMDLWICNLGYVGDHVAVSRTFGNITYQSGEKVKGIINEPYVYKVEIDDEEDFLILASDGIWDPLKDQFAVTHARRALRTTEQPEDAAKQWAKMPRKSAQLTTQLP
;
A
#
# COMPACT_ATOMS: atom_id res chain seq x y z
N MET A 1 -16.18 -2.82 -8.74
CA MET A 1 -14.90 -2.34 -8.20
C MET A 1 -15.27 -1.35 -7.12
N GLU A 2 -15.26 -1.78 -5.86
CA GLU A 2 -15.51 -0.86 -4.74
C GLU A 2 -14.31 0.08 -4.64
N VAL A 3 -14.57 1.37 -4.75
CA VAL A 3 -13.55 2.40 -4.56
C VAL A 3 -13.45 2.60 -3.05
N SER A 4 -12.26 2.42 -2.47
CA SER A 4 -12.07 2.62 -1.02
C SER A 4 -12.43 4.05 -0.63
N SER A 5 -12.93 4.26 0.59
CA SER A 5 -13.29 5.60 1.10
C SER A 5 -12.15 6.61 0.90
N GLY A 6 -10.90 6.19 1.11
CA GLY A 6 -9.72 7.02 0.89
C GLY A 6 -9.51 7.42 -0.58
N ALA A 7 -9.84 6.55 -1.54
CA ALA A 7 -9.75 6.90 -2.96
C ALA A 7 -10.82 7.92 -3.37
N VAL A 8 -12.01 7.89 -2.74
CA VAL A 8 -13.05 8.90 -2.96
C VAL A 8 -12.60 10.27 -2.46
N GLU A 9 -12.00 10.34 -1.27
CA GLU A 9 -11.47 11.59 -0.70
C GLU A 9 -10.35 12.18 -1.56
N VAL A 10 -9.45 11.34 -2.07
CA VAL A 10 -8.38 11.77 -2.98
C VAL A 10 -8.95 12.34 -4.28
N LEU A 11 -9.97 11.71 -4.85
CA LEU A 11 -10.64 12.21 -6.05
C LEU A 11 -11.30 13.57 -5.83
N ALA A 12 -11.94 13.79 -4.68
CA ALA A 12 -12.52 15.08 -4.32
C ALA A 12 -11.43 16.15 -4.18
N PHE A 13 -10.37 15.84 -3.43
CA PHE A 13 -9.24 16.74 -3.23
C PHE A 13 -8.56 17.18 -4.53
N VAL A 14 -8.30 16.23 -5.45
CA VAL A 14 -7.68 16.54 -6.74
C VAL A 14 -8.59 17.43 -7.60
N LYS A 15 -9.90 17.18 -7.58
CA LYS A 15 -10.88 18.00 -8.32
C LYS A 15 -11.00 19.42 -7.78
N ASP A 16 -10.99 19.59 -6.45
CA ASP A 16 -11.03 20.92 -5.81
C ASP A 16 -9.81 21.79 -6.16
N MET A 17 -8.72 21.16 -6.59
CA MET A 17 -7.52 21.83 -7.08
C MET A 17 -7.52 22.10 -8.59
N ASP A 18 -8.63 21.87 -9.28
CA ASP A 18 -8.77 21.91 -10.75
C ASP A 18 -7.76 21.00 -11.47
N LEU A 19 -7.46 19.84 -10.87
CA LEU A 19 -6.57 18.82 -11.43
C LEU A 19 -7.37 17.58 -11.87
N TRP A 20 -6.73 16.74 -12.68
CA TRP A 20 -7.28 15.46 -13.14
C TRP A 20 -6.44 14.26 -12.70
N ILE A 21 -7.09 13.10 -12.68
CA ILE A 21 -6.43 11.80 -12.65
C ILE A 21 -6.61 11.18 -14.03
N CYS A 22 -5.52 10.87 -14.73
CA CYS A 22 -5.61 10.26 -16.05
C CYS A 22 -6.03 8.78 -15.94
N ASN A 23 -6.39 8.14 -17.05
CA ASN A 23 -6.83 6.73 -17.06
C ASN A 23 -5.80 5.73 -16.53
N LEU A 24 -4.54 6.14 -16.41
CA LEU A 24 -3.46 5.33 -15.83
C LEU A 24 -3.27 5.56 -14.32
N GLY A 25 -4.11 6.38 -13.69
CA GLY A 25 -4.09 6.64 -12.24
C GLY A 25 -3.11 7.74 -11.79
N TYR A 26 -2.54 8.51 -12.73
CA TYR A 26 -1.57 9.57 -12.38
C TYR A 26 -2.28 10.89 -12.08
N VAL A 27 -1.89 11.53 -10.99
CA VAL A 27 -2.34 12.87 -10.60
C VAL A 27 -1.60 13.91 -11.43
N GLY A 28 -2.32 14.67 -12.26
CA GLY A 28 -1.75 15.70 -13.14
C GLY A 28 -0.62 15.20 -14.04
N ASP A 29 -0.66 13.92 -14.44
CA ASP A 29 0.38 13.25 -15.24
C ASP A 29 1.76 13.13 -14.58
N HIS A 30 1.84 13.29 -13.25
CA HIS A 30 3.11 13.25 -12.51
C HIS A 30 3.38 11.91 -11.81
N VAL A 31 2.47 11.45 -10.94
CA VAL A 31 2.69 10.24 -10.14
C VAL A 31 1.38 9.52 -9.81
N ALA A 32 1.46 8.19 -9.67
CA ALA A 32 0.32 7.32 -9.35
C ALA A 32 -0.03 7.26 -7.85
N VAL A 33 0.32 8.28 -7.08
CA VAL A 33 -0.01 8.43 -5.64
C VAL A 33 -0.43 9.87 -5.34
N SER A 34 -1.29 10.07 -4.35
CA SER A 34 -1.67 11.42 -3.89
C SER A 34 -0.80 11.94 -2.74
N ARG A 35 0.02 11.07 -2.14
CA ARG A 35 0.91 11.42 -1.03
C ARG A 35 2.29 10.84 -1.25
N THR A 36 3.32 11.68 -1.08
CA THR A 36 4.73 11.27 -1.18
C THR A 36 5.63 12.34 -0.59
N PHE A 37 6.86 11.99 -0.21
CA PHE A 37 7.92 12.98 -0.03
C PHE A 37 8.53 13.35 -1.39
N GLY A 38 9.21 14.49 -1.50
CA GLY A 38 9.80 14.91 -2.79
C GLY A 38 8.75 15.40 -3.80
N ASN A 39 8.83 14.98 -5.07
CA ASN A 39 7.98 15.49 -6.18
C ASN A 39 7.95 17.02 -6.22
N ILE A 40 9.15 17.60 -6.23
CA ILE A 40 9.39 19.03 -6.33
C ILE A 40 9.67 19.37 -7.78
N THR A 41 8.96 20.35 -8.32
CA THR A 41 9.14 20.81 -9.69
C THR A 41 10.45 21.59 -9.80
N TYR A 42 11.32 21.21 -10.74
CA TYR A 42 12.62 21.89 -10.92
C TYR A 42 12.49 23.39 -11.23
N GLN A 43 11.40 23.78 -11.89
CA GLN A 43 11.16 25.17 -12.32
C GLN A 43 10.80 26.09 -11.16
N SER A 44 9.90 25.66 -10.27
CA SER A 44 9.43 26.48 -9.14
C SER A 44 10.16 26.18 -7.83
N GLY A 45 10.79 25.00 -7.71
CA GLY A 45 11.28 24.50 -6.42
C GLY A 45 10.16 24.12 -5.45
N GLU A 46 8.92 24.04 -5.93
CA GLU A 46 7.73 23.75 -5.12
C GLU A 46 7.21 22.34 -5.34
N LYS A 47 6.46 21.85 -4.35
CA LYS A 47 5.73 20.58 -4.43
C LYS A 47 4.72 20.62 -5.59
N VAL A 48 4.66 19.55 -6.37
CA VAL A 48 3.63 19.40 -7.43
C VAL A 48 2.22 19.51 -6.83
N LYS A 49 1.37 20.35 -7.43
CA LYS A 49 -0.01 20.57 -7.00
C LYS A 49 -0.80 19.26 -7.02
N GLY A 50 -1.68 19.06 -6.04
CA GLY A 50 -2.46 17.81 -5.91
C GLY A 50 -1.70 16.66 -5.26
N ILE A 51 -0.44 16.86 -4.87
CA ILE A 51 0.37 15.87 -4.15
C ILE A 51 0.79 16.46 -2.80
N ILE A 52 0.42 15.79 -1.71
CA ILE A 52 0.74 16.24 -0.36
C ILE A 52 1.85 15.39 0.27
N ASN A 53 2.48 15.91 1.32
CA ASN A 53 3.44 15.19 2.16
C ASN A 53 2.90 14.89 3.57
N GLU A 54 1.69 15.36 3.89
CA GLU A 54 1.07 15.13 5.19
C GLU A 54 0.65 13.66 5.33
N PRO A 55 1.15 12.93 6.34
CA PRO A 55 0.82 11.53 6.54
C PRO A 55 -0.62 11.35 7.04
N TYR A 56 -1.17 10.16 6.85
CA TYR A 56 -2.31 9.71 7.63
C TYR A 56 -1.78 9.09 8.92
N VAL A 57 -2.23 9.58 10.08
CA VAL A 57 -1.78 9.11 11.39
C VAL A 57 -2.90 8.35 12.07
N TYR A 58 -2.66 7.08 12.36
CA TYR A 58 -3.56 6.23 13.14
C TYR A 58 -2.81 5.71 14.37
N LYS A 59 -3.49 5.71 15.51
CA LYS A 59 -2.94 5.20 16.78
C LYS A 59 -3.71 3.95 17.16
N VAL A 60 -2.97 2.92 17.55
CA VAL A 60 -3.49 1.63 18.00
C VAL A 60 -2.94 1.38 19.39
N GLU A 61 -3.82 1.07 20.33
CA GLU A 61 -3.41 0.53 21.63
C GLU A 61 -3.11 -0.96 21.42
N ILE A 62 -1.96 -1.43 21.91
CA ILE A 62 -1.53 -2.82 21.77
C ILE A 62 -1.80 -3.51 23.10
N ASP A 63 -2.53 -4.62 23.05
CA ASP A 63 -2.74 -5.52 24.18
C ASP A 63 -2.22 -6.93 23.87
N ASP A 64 -2.59 -7.91 24.70
CA ASP A 64 -2.10 -9.29 24.57
C ASP A 64 -2.81 -10.08 23.44
N GLU A 65 -3.78 -9.49 22.73
CA GLU A 65 -4.50 -10.10 21.61
C GLU A 65 -3.78 -9.93 20.27
N GLU A 66 -2.86 -8.97 20.12
CA GLU A 66 -2.11 -8.75 18.89
C GLU A 66 -0.87 -9.66 18.74
N ASP A 67 -0.90 -10.56 17.75
CA ASP A 67 0.22 -11.49 17.49
C ASP A 67 1.44 -10.82 16.78
N PHE A 68 1.19 -10.04 15.73
CA PHE A 68 2.25 -9.47 14.86
C PHE A 68 1.70 -8.34 13.96
N LEU A 69 2.61 -7.49 13.47
CA LEU A 69 2.32 -6.44 12.49
C LEU A 69 2.98 -6.75 11.13
N ILE A 70 2.21 -6.63 10.03
CA ILE A 70 2.73 -6.72 8.66
C ILE A 70 2.79 -5.32 8.05
N LEU A 71 4.00 -4.88 7.67
CA LEU A 71 4.22 -3.70 6.85
C LEU A 71 4.93 -4.11 5.56
N ALA A 72 4.35 -3.77 4.41
CA ALA A 72 4.92 -4.04 3.11
C ALA A 72 4.48 -2.99 2.08
N SER A 73 5.21 -2.90 0.97
CA SER A 73 4.84 -2.05 -0.17
C SER A 73 3.79 -2.72 -1.07
N ASP A 74 3.24 -1.93 -2.00
CA ASP A 74 2.37 -2.39 -3.10
C ASP A 74 2.89 -3.64 -3.82
N GLY A 75 4.20 -3.77 -4.02
CA GLY A 75 4.80 -4.97 -4.64
C GLY A 75 4.49 -6.31 -3.95
N ILE A 76 4.12 -6.29 -2.66
CA ILE A 76 3.63 -7.47 -1.92
C ILE A 76 2.11 -7.49 -1.87
N TRP A 77 1.45 -6.35 -1.66
CA TRP A 77 -0.01 -6.28 -1.50
C TRP A 77 -0.78 -6.42 -2.82
N ASP A 78 -0.26 -5.91 -3.94
CA ASP A 78 -0.89 -6.01 -5.27
C ASP A 78 -1.23 -7.46 -5.66
N PRO A 79 -0.33 -8.44 -5.50
CA PRO A 79 -0.64 -9.82 -5.84
C PRO A 79 -1.34 -10.61 -4.72
N LEU A 80 -1.42 -10.11 -3.48
CA LEU A 80 -1.86 -10.89 -2.31
C LEU A 80 -3.15 -10.36 -1.70
N LYS A 81 -4.02 -11.28 -1.27
CA LYS A 81 -5.13 -10.94 -0.38
C LYS A 81 -4.62 -10.76 1.06
N ASP A 82 -5.19 -9.82 1.79
CA ASP A 82 -4.84 -9.52 3.18
C ASP A 82 -4.82 -10.77 4.05
N GLN A 83 -5.87 -11.59 3.99
CA GLN A 83 -5.98 -12.82 4.78
C GLN A 83 -4.91 -13.87 4.44
N PHE A 84 -4.47 -13.90 3.19
CA PHE A 84 -3.38 -14.79 2.80
C PHE A 84 -2.06 -14.34 3.43
N ALA A 85 -1.78 -13.04 3.43
CA ALA A 85 -0.60 -12.48 4.07
C ALA A 85 -0.57 -12.83 5.58
N VAL A 86 -1.69 -12.63 6.28
CA VAL A 86 -1.83 -13.00 7.70
C VAL A 86 -1.58 -14.49 7.93
N THR A 87 -2.21 -15.35 7.14
CA THR A 87 -2.08 -16.82 7.28
C THR A 87 -0.65 -17.28 7.03
N HIS A 88 0.00 -16.71 6.02
CA HIS A 88 1.38 -17.04 5.67
C HIS A 88 2.35 -16.59 6.77
N ALA A 89 2.23 -15.34 7.25
CA ALA A 89 3.06 -14.81 8.33
C ALA A 89 2.95 -15.67 9.59
N ARG A 90 1.71 -15.99 10.00
CA ARG A 90 1.45 -16.83 11.18
C ARG A 90 2.07 -18.23 11.04
N ARG A 91 2.00 -18.84 9.84
CA ARG A 91 2.61 -20.16 9.59
C ARG A 91 4.14 -20.10 9.64
N ALA A 92 4.75 -19.08 9.05
CA ALA A 92 6.19 -18.91 9.06
C ALA A 92 6.70 -18.69 10.49
N LEU A 93 6.07 -17.79 11.25
CA LEU A 93 6.41 -17.51 12.65
C LEU A 93 6.30 -18.76 13.54
N ARG A 94 5.28 -19.59 13.36
CA ARG A 94 5.15 -20.88 14.07
C ARG A 94 6.24 -21.90 13.74
N THR A 95 6.92 -21.75 12.60
CA THR A 95 7.92 -22.71 12.13
C THR A 95 9.34 -22.28 12.46
N THR A 96 9.65 -21.00 12.28
CA THR A 96 11.01 -20.46 12.42
C THR A 96 11.21 -19.64 13.68
N GLU A 97 10.12 -19.18 14.32
CA GLU A 97 10.13 -18.20 15.43
C GLU A 97 10.83 -16.87 15.10
N GLN A 98 11.20 -16.64 13.82
CA GLN A 98 11.93 -15.46 13.36
C GLN A 98 11.12 -14.71 12.28
N PRO A 99 10.75 -13.43 12.49
CA PRO A 99 9.99 -12.64 11.52
C PRO A 99 10.75 -12.39 10.21
N GLU A 100 12.09 -12.35 10.26
CA GLU A 100 12.95 -12.15 9.10
C GLU A 100 12.76 -13.26 8.06
N ASP A 101 12.48 -14.48 8.51
CA ASP A 101 12.28 -15.61 7.61
C ASP A 101 10.94 -15.52 6.89
N ALA A 102 9.88 -15.05 7.57
CA ALA A 102 8.61 -14.74 6.94
C ALA A 102 8.76 -13.65 5.86
N ALA A 103 9.50 -12.58 6.17
CA ALA A 103 9.78 -11.49 5.22
C ALA A 103 10.61 -11.96 4.02
N LYS A 104 11.66 -12.77 4.25
CA LYS A 104 12.50 -13.34 3.18
C LYS A 104 11.71 -14.30 2.28
N GLN A 105 10.76 -15.06 2.83
CA GLN A 105 9.90 -15.94 2.04
C GLN A 105 9.04 -15.14 1.05
N TRP A 106 8.44 -14.03 1.51
CA TRP A 106 7.68 -13.14 0.63
C TRP A 106 8.52 -12.48 -0.45
N ALA A 107 9.71 -11.99 -0.09
CA ALA A 107 10.63 -11.39 -1.06
C ALA A 107 11.03 -12.36 -2.19
N LYS A 108 10.98 -13.67 -1.92
CA LYS A 108 11.31 -14.74 -2.89
C LYS A 108 10.07 -15.31 -3.60
N MET A 109 8.87 -14.89 -3.24
CA MET A 109 7.63 -15.46 -3.79
C MET A 109 7.46 -15.08 -5.26
N PRO A 110 7.19 -16.04 -6.17
CA PRO A 110 7.00 -15.72 -7.59
C PRO A 110 5.72 -14.89 -7.80
N ARG A 111 5.84 -13.79 -8.56
CA ARG A 111 4.68 -12.91 -8.86
C ARG A 111 3.54 -13.61 -9.62
N LYS A 112 3.83 -14.65 -10.41
CA LYS A 112 2.80 -15.42 -11.14
C LYS A 112 2.05 -16.43 -10.26
N SER A 113 2.62 -16.90 -9.15
CA SER A 113 1.96 -17.90 -8.29
C SER A 113 0.94 -17.30 -7.32
N ALA A 114 0.98 -15.99 -7.09
CA ALA A 114 0.03 -15.31 -6.22
C ALA A 114 -1.39 -15.17 -6.84
N GLN A 115 -1.50 -15.18 -8.17
CA GLN A 115 -2.78 -15.29 -8.87
C GLN A 115 -3.42 -16.69 -8.77
N LEU A 116 -2.64 -17.73 -8.41
CA LEU A 116 -3.13 -19.10 -8.26
C LEU A 116 -3.68 -19.40 -6.85
N THR A 117 -3.36 -18.59 -5.86
CA THR A 117 -3.90 -18.68 -4.48
C THR A 117 -5.32 -18.16 -4.32
N THR A 118 -6.03 -17.91 -5.43
CA THR A 118 -7.46 -17.56 -5.47
C THR A 118 -8.37 -18.72 -5.04
N GLN A 119 -7.83 -19.92 -4.84
CA GLN A 119 -8.56 -21.09 -4.35
C GLN A 119 -7.88 -21.67 -3.10
N LEU A 120 -8.23 -21.13 -1.93
CA LEU A 120 -8.32 -21.91 -0.69
C LEU A 120 -9.82 -21.96 -0.34
N PRO A 121 -10.35 -23.12 0.09
CA PRO A 121 -11.77 -23.30 0.37
C PRO A 121 -12.29 -22.36 1.46
#